data_AF-A0A2V9URU4-F1
#
_entry.id   AF-A0A2V9URU4-F1
#
_cell.length_a   1.000
_cell.length_b   1.000
_cell.length_c   1.000
_cell.angle_alpha   90.00
_cell.angle_beta   90.00
_cell.angle_gamma   90.00
#
_symmetry.space_group_name_H-M   'P 1'
#
loop_
_entity.id
_entity.type
_entity.pdbx_description
1 polymer ?
#
loop_
_entity_poly.entity_id
_entity_poly.type
_entity_poly.pdbx_seq_one_letter_code
_entity_poly.pdbx_strand_id
1 'polypeptide(L)' 'MNNVQRRESLLSGNKQVRSEIRRFLEALNSYPERFAEEPGITFEQHLCNLVSAGVREPRRRMQARHF' A
#
# COMPACT_ATOMS: atom_id res chain seq x y z
N MET A 1 -1.55 -5.34 -34.48
CA MET A 1 -0.94 -4.41 -33.50
C MET A 1 -1.03 -5.04 -32.10
N ASN A 2 -0.31 -6.15 -31.84
CA ASN A 2 -0.65 -7.04 -30.69
C ASN A 2 0.52 -7.23 -29.70
N ASN A 3 1.73 -6.76 -30.04
CA ASN A 3 2.94 -7.01 -29.25
C ASN A 3 3.18 -5.92 -28.17
N VAL A 4 2.70 -4.70 -28.41
CA VAL A 4 2.87 -3.56 -27.48
C VAL A 4 1.99 -3.73 -26.23
N GLN A 5 0.70 -4.06 -26.40
CA GLN A 5 -0.24 -4.29 -25.29
C GLN A 5 0.16 -5.44 -24.36
N ARG A 6 0.76 -6.50 -24.90
CA ARG A 6 1.25 -7.62 -24.08
C ARG A 6 2.45 -7.20 -23.23
N ARG A 7 3.37 -6.41 -23.77
CA ARG A 7 4.53 -5.89 -23.04
C ARG A 7 4.12 -4.92 -21.94
N GLU A 8 3.17 -4.03 -22.23
CA GLU A 8 2.63 -3.10 -21.23
C GLU A 8 1.91 -3.83 -20.09
N SER A 9 1.16 -4.89 -20.40
CA SER A 9 0.52 -5.74 -19.40
C SER A 9 1.54 -6.46 -18.51
N LEU A 10 2.62 -7.02 -19.07
CA LEU A 10 3.70 -7.65 -18.30
C LEU A 10 4.47 -6.64 -17.43
N LEU A 11 4.74 -5.44 -17.96
CA LEU A 11 5.38 -4.36 -17.21
C LEU A 11 4.47 -3.85 -16.08
N SER A 12 3.16 -3.79 -16.30
CA SER A 12 2.17 -3.46 -15.28
C SER A 12 2.10 -4.54 -14.19
N GLY A 13 2.03 -5.81 -14.56
CA GLY A 13 2.04 -6.94 -13.63
C GLY A 13 3.30 -6.98 -12.77
N ASN A 14 4.47 -6.78 -13.36
CA ASN A 14 5.72 -6.70 -12.62
C ASN A 14 5.77 -5.52 -11.65
N LYS A 15 5.19 -4.36 -12.02
CA LYS A 15 5.07 -3.21 -11.11
C LYS A 15 4.12 -3.50 -9.95
N GLN A 16 3.01 -4.19 -10.22
CA GLN A 16 2.05 -4.60 -9.19
C GLN A 16 2.70 -5.58 -8.21
N VAL A 17 3.32 -6.66 -8.71
CA VAL A 17 4.00 -7.66 -7.88
C VAL A 17 5.08 -7.01 -7.01
N ARG A 18 5.89 -6.11 -7.58
CA ARG A 18 6.90 -5.37 -6.80
C ARG A 18 6.28 -4.51 -5.69
N SER A 19 5.12 -3.91 -5.96
CA SER A 19 4.41 -3.09 -4.98
C SER A 19 3.82 -3.95 -3.85
N GLU A 20 3.30 -5.13 -4.18
CA GLU A 20 2.79 -6.10 -3.21
C GLU A 20 3.91 -6.66 -2.32
N ILE A 21 5.04 -7.07 -2.90
CA ILE A 21 6.22 -7.53 -2.14
C ILE A 21 6.69 -6.43 -1.19
N ARG A 22 6.77 -5.19 -1.66
CA ARG A 22 7.20 -4.06 -0.81
C ARG A 22 6.26 -3.88 0.38
N ARG A 23 4.95 -3.89 0.17
CA ARG A 23 3.95 -3.76 1.25
C ARG A 23 4.02 -4.91 2.24
N PHE A 24 4.26 -6.13 1.76
CA PHE A 24 4.45 -7.29 2.62
C PHE A 24 5.68 -7.12 3.54
N LEU A 25 6.81 -6.68 2.99
CA LEU A 25 8.02 -6.42 3.76
C LEU A 25 7.83 -5.26 4.76
N GLU A 26 7.12 -4.20 4.38
CA GLU A 26 6.77 -3.09 5.27
C GLU A 26 5.86 -3.54 6.42
N ALA A 27 4.87 -4.41 6.14
CA ALA A 27 4.01 -4.99 7.16
C ALA A 27 4.81 -5.90 8.11
N LEU A 28 5.70 -6.75 7.59
CA LEU A 28 6.57 -7.61 8.41
C LEU A 28 7.43 -6.78 9.37
N ASN A 29 7.99 -5.68 8.89
CA ASN A 29 8.87 -4.84 9.70
C ASN A 29 8.14 -4.00 10.75
N SER A 30 6.84 -3.73 10.58
CA SER A 30 6.04 -2.87 11.49
C SER A 30 5.04 -3.65 12.36
N TYR A 31 4.89 -4.94 12.11
CA TYR A 31 3.95 -5.79 12.85
C TYR A 31 4.32 -5.97 14.32
N PRO A 32 5.59 -6.21 14.72
CA PRO A 32 5.94 -6.37 16.13
C PRO A 32 5.53 -5.16 16.98
N GLU A 33 5.76 -3.95 16.49
CA GLU A 33 5.37 -2.70 17.14
C GLU A 33 3.85 -2.60 17.22
N ARG A 34 3.15 -2.91 16.12
CA ARG A 34 1.68 -2.86 16.11
C ARG A 34 1.05 -3.92 17.02
N PHE A 35 1.64 -5.10 17.12
CA PHE A 35 1.19 -6.17 18.01
C PHE A 35 1.42 -5.81 19.48
N ALA A 36 2.50 -5.08 19.79
CA ALA A 36 2.74 -4.57 21.15
C ALA A 36 1.67 -3.56 21.59
N GLU A 37 1.17 -2.73 20.65
CA GLU A 37 0.08 -1.78 20.90
C GLU A 37 -1.30 -2.44 20.91
N GLU A 38 -1.54 -3.40 20.01
CA GLU A 38 -2.82 -4.07 19.81
C GLU A 38 -2.64 -5.59 19.71
N PRO A 39 -2.51 -6.31 20.84
CA PRO A 39 -2.20 -7.75 20.84
C PRO A 39 -3.25 -8.64 20.17
N GLY A 40 -4.45 -8.11 19.90
CA GLY A 40 -5.52 -8.82 19.20
C GLY A 40 -5.44 -8.76 17.67
N ILE A 41 -4.56 -7.92 17.12
CA ILE A 41 -4.44 -7.76 15.67
C ILE A 41 -3.64 -8.93 15.07
N THR A 42 -4.16 -9.53 14.01
CA THR A 42 -3.37 -10.52 13.26
C THR A 42 -2.48 -9.84 12.23
N PHE A 43 -1.44 -10.56 11.80
CA PHE A 43 -0.57 -10.08 10.73
C PHE A 43 -1.34 -9.78 9.44
N GLU A 44 -2.31 -10.63 9.08
CA GLU A 44 -3.16 -10.45 7.90
C GLU A 44 -4.02 -9.19 8.01
N GLN A 45 -4.57 -8.90 9.20
CA GLN A 45 -5.32 -7.67 9.44
C GLN A 45 -4.44 -6.44 9.32
N HIS A 46 -3.23 -6.48 9.89
CA HIS A 46 -2.23 -5.40 9.77
C HIS A 46 -1.84 -5.15 8.31
N LEU A 47 -1.55 -6.21 7.55
CA LEU A 47 -1.22 -6.14 6.14
C LEU A 47 -2.36 -5.52 5.31
N CYS A 48 -3.61 -5.96 5.53
CA CYS A 48 -4.79 -5.41 4.84
C CYS A 48 -5.02 -3.92 5.16
N ASN A 49 -4.81 -3.53 6.42
CA ASN A 49 -4.93 -2.14 6.87
C ASN A 49 -3.88 -1.25 6.21
N LEU A 50 -2.65 -1.72 6.05
CA LEU A 50 -1.57 -1.00 5.38
C LEU A 50 -1.87 -0.78 3.88
N VAL A 51 -2.40 -1.81 3.21
CA VAL A 51 -2.84 -1.72 1.81
C VAL A 51 -3.98 -0.69 1.67
N SER A 52 -4.91 -0.67 2.61
CA SER A 52 -6.06 0.25 2.60
C SER A 52 -5.69 1.70 2.92
N ALA A 53 -4.70 1.91 3.80
CA ALA A 53 -4.20 3.25 4.15
C ALA A 53 -3.53 3.95 2.95
N GLY A 54 -2.82 3.20 2.10
CA GLY A 54 -2.19 3.72 0.89
C GLY A 54 -3.15 4.21 -0.19
N VAL A 55 -4.44 3.84 -0.12
CA VAL A 55 -5.49 4.27 -1.07
C VAL A 55 -6.18 5.57 -0.63
N ARG A 56 -5.95 6.04 0.61
CA ARG A 56 -6.81 7.05 1.26
C ARG A 56 -6.32 8.50 1.30
N GLU A 57 -5.21 8.88 0.66
CA GLU A 57 -4.78 10.30 0.59
C GLU A 57 -4.22 10.62 -0.81
N PRO A 58 -4.55 11.78 -1.40
CA PRO A 58 -4.40 13.08 -0.74
C PRO A 58 -5.73 13.78 -0.48
N ARG A 59 -6.08 13.99 0.80
CA ARG A 59 -7.01 15.05 1.15
C ARG A 59 -6.30 16.37 0.90
N ARG A 60 -6.82 17.07 -0.10
CA ARG A 60 -6.50 18.46 -0.43
C ARG A 60 -6.40 19.26 0.87
N ARG A 61 -5.19 19.75 1.17
CA ARG A 61 -4.99 20.82 2.16
C ARG A 61 -5.93 21.97 1.79
N MET A 62 -6.98 22.14 2.58
CA MET A 62 -7.90 23.25 2.46
C MET A 62 -7.09 24.50 2.84
N GLN A 63 -6.71 25.29 1.83
CA GLN A 63 -6.10 26.59 2.04
C GLN A 63 -7.16 27.52 2.64
N ALA A 64 -7.18 27.65 3.96
CA ALA A 64 -7.78 28.80 4.60
C ALA A 64 -6.82 29.99 4.42
N ARG A 65 -6.99 30.72 3.31
CA ARG A 65 -6.46 32.06 3.17
C ARG A 65 -7.25 32.96 4.11
N HIS A 66 -6.65 33.32 5.23
CA HIS A 66 -7.06 34.49 6.00
C HIS A 66 -6.66 35.75 5.20
N PHE A 67 -7.64 36.61 4.91
CA PHE A 67 -7.48 38.04 4.68
C PHE A 67 -8.08 38.76 5.88
#